data_AF-A0A5J4SS57-F1
#
_entry.id   AF-A0A5J4SS57-F1
#
_cell.length_a   1.000
_cell.length_b   1.000
_cell.length_c   1.000
_cell.angle_alpha   90.00
_cell.angle_beta   90.00
_cell.angle_gamma   90.00
#
_symmetry.space_group_name_H-M   'P 1'
#
loop_
_entity.id
_entity.type
_entity.pdbx_description
1 polymer ?
#
loop_
_entity_poly.entity_id
_entity_poly.type
_entity_poly.pdbx_seq_one_letter_code
_entity_poly.pdbx_strand_id
1 'polypeptide(L)'
;MDANIVKIPENKVVPITELYANDYNPNRMPDTEMTLLKECILKYGFLFPIITTWDEDKKKYRIIDGYHRYETLKRIGSKEVSIIDLQLKYHDAVQLTVLMNRIKGLHQVELMSDLIVKLEDLGLEDSEICHNLGMEAEEYLRLKQQLGIAHAFRNHNYSNSWEIDKI
;
A
#
# COMPACT_ATOMS: atom_id res chain seq x y z
N MET A 1 13.29 -28.97 16.18
CA MET A 1 12.24 -28.11 15.59
C MET A 1 12.12 -26.93 16.51
N ASP A 2 12.83 -25.85 16.21
CA ASP A 2 12.65 -24.61 16.95
C ASP A 2 11.26 -24.09 16.67
N ALA A 3 10.44 -23.95 17.72
CA ALA A 3 9.12 -23.35 17.58
C ALA A 3 9.33 -21.90 17.14
N ASN A 4 8.81 -21.53 15.98
CA ASN A 4 8.81 -20.14 15.54
C ASN A 4 8.04 -19.30 16.56
N ILE A 5 8.74 -18.48 17.34
CA ILE A 5 8.11 -17.56 18.29
C ILE A 5 7.46 -16.45 17.46
N VAL A 6 6.13 -16.46 17.39
CA VAL A 6 5.35 -15.45 16.67
C VAL A 6 5.02 -14.32 17.64
N LYS A 7 5.41 -13.08 17.30
CA LYS A 7 4.99 -11.88 18.03
C LYS A 7 3.52 -11.60 17.73
N ILE A 8 2.68 -11.54 18.76
CA ILE A 8 1.27 -11.13 18.67
C ILE A 8 1.18 -9.68 19.14
N PRO A 9 0.89 -8.72 18.24
CA PRO A 9 0.75 -7.33 18.63
C PRO A 9 -0.60 -7.07 19.30
N GLU A 10 -0.61 -6.19 20.29
CA GLU A 10 -1.83 -5.75 20.97
C GLU A 10 -2.51 -4.60 20.21
N ASN A 11 -3.82 -4.48 20.38
CA ASN A 11 -4.59 -3.38 19.84
C ASN A 11 -4.66 -2.21 20.84
N LYS A 12 -4.74 -0.98 20.32
CA LYS A 12 -4.99 0.23 21.11
C LYS A 12 -6.06 1.09 20.46
N VAL A 13 -6.81 1.83 21.27
CA VAL A 13 -7.82 2.79 20.79
C VAL A 13 -7.22 4.18 20.87
N VAL A 14 -7.28 4.92 19.76
CA VAL A 14 -6.75 6.29 19.67
C VAL A 14 -7.76 7.21 18.99
N PRO A 15 -7.67 8.54 19.20
CA PRO A 15 -8.42 9.51 18.42
C PRO A 15 -8.11 9.37 16.93
N ILE A 16 -9.14 9.38 16.08
CA ILE A 16 -8.97 9.24 14.62
C ILE A 16 -8.12 10.37 14.02
N THR A 17 -8.08 11.53 14.68
CA THR A 17 -7.30 12.72 14.29
C THR A 17 -5.78 12.52 14.42
N GLU A 18 -5.37 11.51 15.19
CA GLU A 18 -3.97 11.10 15.31
C GLU A 18 -3.51 10.23 14.14
N LEU A 19 -4.41 9.78 13.27
CA LEU A 19 -4.04 9.02 12.08
C LEU A 19 -3.89 9.96 10.87
N TYR A 20 -3.04 9.56 9.93
CA TYR A 20 -3.02 10.14 8.60
C TYR A 20 -2.68 9.08 7.54
N ALA A 21 -3.22 9.29 6.34
CA ALA A 21 -3.00 8.41 5.21
C ALA A 21 -1.69 8.76 4.47
N ASN A 22 -1.14 7.76 3.78
CA ASN A 22 0.06 7.94 2.96
C ASN A 22 -0.31 8.50 1.59
N ASP A 23 0.54 9.39 1.08
CA ASP A 23 0.35 10.02 -0.24
C ASP A 23 0.63 9.05 -1.41
N TYR A 24 1.18 7.87 -1.12
CA TYR A 24 1.64 6.88 -2.10
C TYR A 24 0.72 5.65 -2.25
N ASN A 25 -0.49 5.64 -1.66
CA ASN A 25 -1.42 4.53 -1.81
C ASN A 25 -2.57 4.85 -2.79
N PRO A 26 -2.43 4.51 -4.09
CA PRO A 26 -3.45 4.74 -5.12
C PRO A 26 -4.57 3.69 -5.12
N ASN A 27 -4.71 2.87 -4.06
CA ASN A 27 -5.82 1.93 -3.98
C ASN A 27 -7.16 2.67 -3.98
N ARG A 28 -7.90 2.50 -5.07
CA ARG A 28 -9.24 3.03 -5.27
C ARG A 28 -10.23 1.88 -5.14
N MET A 29 -11.00 1.89 -4.06
CA MET A 29 -12.11 0.96 -3.86
C MET A 29 -13.34 1.50 -4.60
N PRO A 30 -14.11 0.66 -5.31
CA PRO A 30 -15.35 1.10 -5.94
C PRO A 30 -16.40 1.46 -4.87
N ASP A 31 -17.35 2.33 -5.23
CA ASP A 31 -18.30 2.90 -4.28
C ASP A 31 -19.26 1.86 -3.66
N THR A 32 -19.54 0.79 -4.39
CA THR A 32 -20.34 -0.37 -3.95
C THR A 32 -19.70 -1.06 -2.74
N GLU A 33 -18.42 -1.40 -2.82
CA GLU A 33 -17.65 -2.04 -1.77
C GLU A 33 -17.46 -1.11 -0.57
N MET A 34 -17.27 0.19 -0.83
CA MET A 34 -17.20 1.20 0.23
C MET A 34 -18.52 1.29 1.02
N THR A 35 -19.66 1.14 0.35
CA THR A 35 -20.99 1.12 0.98
C THR A 35 -21.16 -0.13 1.84
N LEU A 36 -20.81 -1.31 1.31
CA LEU A 36 -20.84 -2.57 2.07
C LEU A 36 -19.93 -2.52 3.31
N LEU A 37 -18.74 -1.94 3.19
CA LEU A 37 -17.83 -1.75 4.33
C LEU A 37 -18.47 -0.88 5.42
N LYS A 38 -19.10 0.23 5.03
CA LYS A 38 -19.83 1.10 5.96
C LYS A 38 -20.96 0.37 6.66
N GLU A 39 -21.79 -0.36 5.93
CA GLU A 39 -22.90 -1.12 6.51
C GLU A 39 -22.40 -2.21 7.47
N CYS A 40 -21.32 -2.90 7.11
CA CYS A 40 -20.68 -3.89 7.96
C CYS A 40 -20.20 -3.27 9.29
N ILE A 41 -19.51 -2.13 9.23
CA ILE A 41 -19.03 -1.42 10.43
C ILE A 41 -20.20 -0.96 11.31
N LEU A 42 -21.28 -0.43 10.72
CA LEU A 42 -22.44 0.05 11.48
C LEU A 42 -23.22 -1.10 12.12
N LYS A 43 -23.31 -2.26 11.44
CA LYS A 43 -24.11 -3.40 11.90
C LYS A 43 -23.37 -4.29 12.90
N TYR A 44 -22.09 -4.56 12.66
CA TYR A 44 -21.31 -5.54 13.43
C TYR A 44 -20.18 -4.90 14.25
N GLY A 45 -19.96 -3.60 14.11
CA GLY A 45 -18.86 -2.88 14.75
C GLY A 45 -17.56 -2.94 13.94
N PHE A 46 -16.49 -2.37 14.50
CA PHE A 46 -15.20 -2.28 13.85
C PHE A 46 -14.34 -3.52 14.12
N LEU A 47 -14.46 -4.51 13.23
CA LEU A 47 -13.90 -5.86 13.45
C LEU A 47 -12.39 -5.96 13.21
N PHE A 48 -11.85 -5.13 12.33
CA PHE A 48 -10.45 -5.22 11.88
C PHE A 48 -9.71 -3.93 12.17
N PRO A 49 -8.79 -3.93 13.15
CA PRO A 49 -7.96 -2.77 13.46
C PRO A 49 -7.20 -2.23 12.24
N ILE A 50 -6.85 -0.95 12.30
CA ILE A 50 -5.98 -0.32 11.29
C ILE A 50 -4.53 -0.59 11.67
N ILE A 51 -3.72 -1.07 10.72
CA ILE A 51 -2.29 -1.31 10.96
C ILE A 51 -1.57 0.02 10.74
N THR A 52 -0.76 0.41 11.72
CA THR A 52 -0.10 1.72 11.76
C THR A 52 1.33 1.62 12.28
N THR A 53 2.08 2.70 12.09
CA THR A 53 3.33 2.97 12.81
C THR A 53 3.37 4.45 13.23
N TRP A 54 4.03 4.76 14.33
CA TRP A 54 4.22 6.15 14.77
C TRP A 54 5.21 6.90 13.87
N ASP A 55 4.85 8.11 13.44
CA ASP A 55 5.71 9.03 12.71
C ASP A 55 6.14 10.17 13.64
N GLU A 56 7.44 10.22 13.93
CA GLU A 56 8.01 11.18 14.87
C GLU A 56 7.97 12.63 14.36
N ASP A 57 8.08 12.84 13.05
CA ASP A 57 8.09 14.18 12.46
C ASP A 57 6.70 14.79 12.46
N LYS A 58 5.69 13.99 12.10
CA LYS A 58 4.29 14.43 12.07
C LYS A 58 3.58 14.31 13.42
N LYS A 59 4.19 13.63 14.40
CA LYS A 59 3.61 13.29 15.71
C LYS A 59 2.23 12.65 15.58
N LYS A 60 2.13 11.69 14.65
CA LYS A 60 0.88 11.01 14.28
C LYS A 60 1.15 9.57 13.83
N TYR A 61 0.12 8.73 13.89
CA TYR A 61 0.14 7.40 13.33
C TYR A 61 -0.01 7.43 11.82
N ARG A 62 1.00 6.90 11.13
CA ARG A 62 0.97 6.62 9.70
C ARG A 62 0.19 5.33 9.45
N ILE A 63 -0.80 5.37 8.55
CA ILE A 63 -1.55 4.18 8.15
C ILE A 63 -0.67 3.31 7.23
N ILE A 64 -0.47 2.05 7.59
CA ILE A 64 0.18 1.04 6.75
C ILE A 64 -0.88 0.25 5.99
N ASP A 65 -1.91 -0.22 6.70
CA ASP A 65 -3.04 -0.93 6.11
C ASP A 65 -4.37 -0.51 6.73
N GLY A 66 -5.43 -0.49 5.91
CA GLY A 66 -6.77 -0.13 6.36
C GLY A 66 -7.20 1.28 5.96
N TYR A 67 -6.63 1.84 4.90
CA TYR A 67 -6.98 3.17 4.39
C TYR A 67 -8.50 3.33 4.17
N HIS A 68 -9.16 2.39 3.48
CA HIS A 68 -10.60 2.48 3.25
C HIS A 68 -11.40 2.43 4.55
N ARG A 69 -10.96 1.64 5.54
CA ARG A 69 -11.57 1.60 6.87
C ARG A 69 -11.47 2.95 7.58
N TYR A 70 -10.29 3.57 7.56
CA TYR A 70 -10.08 4.92 8.08
C TYR A 70 -11.00 5.95 7.39
N GLU A 71 -11.05 5.95 6.06
CA GLU A 71 -11.91 6.87 5.30
C GLU A 71 -13.40 6.65 5.60
N THR A 72 -13.86 5.40 5.70
CA THR A 72 -15.24 5.10 6.12
C THR A 72 -15.53 5.66 7.50
N LEU A 73 -14.64 5.43 8.48
CA LEU A 73 -14.79 5.93 9.85
C LEU A 73 -14.86 7.46 9.90
N LYS A 74 -14.05 8.17 9.11
CA LYS A 74 -14.13 9.62 8.98
C LYS A 74 -15.48 10.07 8.41
N ARG A 75 -15.96 9.42 7.35
CA ARG A 75 -17.24 9.75 6.70
C ARG A 75 -18.43 9.57 7.62
N ILE A 76 -18.40 8.59 8.52
CA ILE A 76 -19.46 8.37 9.52
C ILE A 76 -19.25 9.17 10.81
N GLY A 77 -18.18 9.95 10.93
CA GLY A 77 -17.92 10.82 12.08
C GLY A 77 -17.43 10.10 13.34
N SER A 78 -16.76 8.95 13.20
CA SER A 78 -16.15 8.29 14.36
C SER A 78 -15.07 9.17 14.98
N LYS A 79 -15.02 9.24 16.32
CA LYS A 79 -13.99 9.99 17.06
C LYS A 79 -12.76 9.15 17.37
N GLU A 80 -12.97 7.85 17.53
CA GLU A 80 -11.94 6.90 17.96
C GLU A 80 -11.83 5.76 16.94
N VAL A 81 -10.68 5.09 16.95
CA VAL A 81 -10.39 3.96 16.08
C VAL A 81 -9.45 2.98 16.78
N SER A 82 -9.72 1.68 16.59
CA SER A 82 -8.83 0.61 17.03
C SER A 82 -7.69 0.44 16.03
N ILE A 83 -6.45 0.50 16.51
CA ILE A 83 -5.24 0.35 15.71
C ILE A 83 -4.33 -0.71 16.29
N ILE A 84 -3.48 -1.27 15.44
CA ILE A 84 -2.28 -2.01 15.81
C ILE A 84 -1.10 -1.13 15.44
N ASP A 85 -0.24 -0.83 16.42
CA ASP A 85 0.99 -0.08 16.19
C ASP A 85 2.18 -1.03 16.19
N LEU A 86 2.83 -1.11 15.03
CA LEU A 86 3.96 -2.01 14.82
C LEU A 86 5.31 -1.39 15.18
N GLN A 87 5.38 -0.08 15.44
CA GLN A 87 6.61 0.64 15.77
C GLN A 87 7.74 0.40 14.76
N LEU A 88 7.38 0.38 13.48
CA LEU A 88 8.29 0.13 12.38
C LEU A 88 9.01 1.40 11.95
N LYS A 89 10.25 1.24 11.48
CA LYS A 89 10.96 2.31 10.76
C LYS A 89 10.24 2.61 9.44
N TYR A 90 10.51 3.79 8.88
CA TYR A 90 9.84 4.25 7.66
C TYR A 90 9.95 3.27 6.48
N HIS A 91 11.15 2.74 6.20
CA HIS A 91 11.34 1.80 5.08
C HIS A 91 10.57 0.49 5.29
N ASP A 92 10.60 -0.09 6.49
CA ASP A 92 9.84 -1.30 6.84
C ASP A 92 8.32 -1.07 6.68
N ALA A 93 7.82 0.11 7.07
CA ALA A 93 6.42 0.46 6.93
C ALA A 93 5.99 0.57 5.46
N VAL A 94 6.86 1.12 4.61
CA VAL A 94 6.64 1.19 3.16
C VAL A 94 6.64 -0.21 2.54
N GLN A 95 7.62 -1.05 2.86
CA GLN A 95 7.70 -2.44 2.40
C GLN A 95 6.45 -3.24 2.83
N LEU A 96 6.05 -3.12 4.09
CA LEU A 96 4.87 -3.82 4.61
C LEU A 96 3.57 -3.37 3.93
N THR A 97 3.44 -2.09 3.58
CA THR A 97 2.28 -1.59 2.83
C THR A 97 2.12 -2.34 1.51
N VAL A 98 3.23 -2.56 0.80
CA VAL A 98 3.21 -3.28 -0.49
C VAL A 98 2.97 -4.77 -0.29
N LEU A 99 3.66 -5.38 0.68
CA LEU A 99 3.47 -6.79 1.02
C LEU A 99 2.01 -7.08 1.41
N MET A 100 1.36 -6.19 2.17
CA MET A 100 -0.06 -6.30 2.51
C MET A 100 -0.98 -6.21 1.28
N ASN A 101 -0.71 -5.30 0.35
CA ASN A 101 -1.46 -5.21 -0.91
C ASN A 101 -1.29 -6.50 -1.73
N ARG A 102 -0.07 -7.02 -1.78
CA ARG A 102 0.27 -8.28 -2.44
C ARG A 102 -0.44 -9.49 -1.82
N ILE A 103 -0.37 -9.66 -0.50
CA ILE A 103 -1.05 -10.77 0.21
C ILE A 103 -2.56 -10.75 -0.05
N LYS A 104 -3.15 -9.56 -0.21
CA LYS A 104 -4.59 -9.40 -0.49
C LYS A 104 -4.96 -9.61 -1.96
N GLY A 105 -3.99 -9.86 -2.84
CA GLY A 105 -4.22 -10.02 -4.28
C GLY A 105 -4.55 -8.71 -5.00
N LEU A 106 -4.38 -7.55 -4.36
CA LEU A 106 -4.61 -6.21 -4.94
C LEU A 106 -3.34 -5.77 -5.68
N HIS A 107 -2.96 -6.51 -6.72
CA HIS A 107 -1.79 -6.21 -7.54
C HIS A 107 -2.10 -5.07 -8.52
N GLN A 108 -1.78 -3.84 -8.15
CA GLN A 108 -1.57 -2.79 -9.13
C GLN A 108 -0.10 -2.86 -9.58
N VAL A 109 0.14 -3.26 -10.84
CA VAL A 109 1.48 -3.40 -11.43
C VAL A 109 2.28 -2.08 -11.35
N GLU A 110 1.58 -0.95 -11.43
CA GLU A 110 2.16 0.40 -11.37
C GLU A 110 2.75 0.73 -9.99
N LEU A 111 2.05 0.36 -8.91
CA LEU A 111 2.50 0.53 -7.52
C LEU A 111 3.77 -0.27 -7.20
N MET A 112 3.84 -1.48 -7.73
CA MET A 112 4.98 -2.38 -7.52
C MET A 112 6.23 -1.83 -8.20
N SER A 113 6.04 -1.27 -9.39
CA SER A 113 7.08 -0.68 -10.21
C SER A 113 7.72 0.54 -9.53
N ASP A 114 6.91 1.47 -9.01
CA ASP A 114 7.40 2.64 -8.28
C ASP A 114 8.12 2.30 -6.96
N LEU A 115 7.71 1.22 -6.29
CA LEU A 115 8.38 0.76 -5.08
C LEU A 115 9.77 0.18 -5.38
N ILE A 116 9.89 -0.66 -6.42
CA ILE A 116 11.17 -1.26 -6.80
C ILE A 116 12.19 -0.15 -7.04
N VAL A 117 11.82 0.88 -7.80
CA VAL A 117 12.68 2.06 -8.04
C VAL A 117 13.08 2.74 -6.72
N LYS A 118 12.14 2.96 -5.80
CA LYS A 118 12.45 3.56 -4.50
C LYS A 118 13.38 2.72 -3.64
N LEU A 119 13.25 1.40 -3.67
CA LEU A 119 14.12 0.50 -2.91
C LEU A 119 15.53 0.44 -3.52
N GLU A 120 15.64 0.49 -4.84
CA GLU A 120 16.92 0.62 -5.56
C GLU A 120 17.59 1.98 -5.28
N ASP A 121 16.83 3.08 -5.27
CA ASP A 121 17.32 4.42 -4.90
C ASP A 121 17.86 4.47 -3.45
N LEU A 122 17.34 3.60 -2.58
CA LEU A 122 17.82 3.41 -1.22
C LEU A 122 19.03 2.46 -1.12
N GLY A 123 19.48 1.89 -2.24
CA GLY A 123 20.67 1.05 -2.35
C GLY A 123 20.47 -0.43 -1.99
N LEU A 124 19.23 -0.93 -2.01
CA LEU A 124 18.97 -2.37 -1.80
C LEU A 124 19.31 -3.17 -3.05
N GLU A 125 19.91 -4.35 -2.85
CA GLU A 125 20.22 -5.30 -3.93
C GLU A 125 18.95 -6.03 -4.42
N ASP A 126 18.92 -6.38 -5.70
CA ASP A 126 17.80 -7.07 -6.35
C ASP A 126 17.32 -8.32 -5.58
N SER A 127 18.27 -9.10 -5.06
CA SER A 127 18.00 -10.33 -4.29
C SER A 127 17.31 -10.05 -2.96
N GLU A 128 17.68 -8.95 -2.30
CA GLU A 128 17.10 -8.49 -1.05
C GLU A 128 15.68 -7.97 -1.29
N ILE A 129 15.47 -7.21 -2.38
CA ILE A 129 14.15 -6.73 -2.80
C ILE A 129 13.22 -7.92 -3.13
N CYS A 130 13.70 -8.91 -3.90
CA CYS A 130 12.92 -10.10 -4.23
C CYS A 130 12.52 -10.88 -2.97
N HIS A 131 13.47 -11.10 -2.06
CA HIS A 131 13.22 -11.81 -0.81
C HIS A 131 12.19 -11.08 0.06
N ASN A 132 12.38 -9.77 0.28
CA ASN A 132 11.53 -8.97 1.16
C ASN A 132 10.11 -8.81 0.61
N LEU A 133 9.96 -8.75 -0.71
CA LEU A 133 8.65 -8.66 -1.35
C LEU A 133 8.03 -10.04 -1.62
N GLY A 134 8.77 -11.14 -1.41
CA GLY A 134 8.35 -12.51 -1.73
C GLY A 134 8.13 -12.72 -3.23
N MET A 135 8.90 -12.05 -4.09
CA MET A 135 8.85 -12.18 -5.55
C MET A 135 9.74 -13.31 -6.03
N GLU A 136 9.25 -14.06 -7.00
CA GLU A 136 10.10 -14.93 -7.80
C GLU A 136 10.98 -14.07 -8.72
N ALA A 137 12.20 -14.54 -9.00
CA ALA A 137 13.16 -13.80 -9.81
C ALA A 137 12.61 -13.46 -11.22
N GLU A 138 11.79 -14.34 -11.79
CA GLU A 138 11.16 -14.13 -13.10
C GLU A 138 10.08 -13.05 -13.07
N GLU A 139 9.29 -12.99 -11.99
CA GLU A 139 8.30 -11.93 -11.77
C GLU A 139 8.98 -10.56 -11.65
N TYR A 140 10.05 -10.50 -10.86
CA TYR A 140 10.86 -9.29 -10.67
C TYR A 140 11.50 -8.81 -11.98
N LEU A 141 12.08 -9.74 -12.75
CA LEU A 141 12.69 -9.41 -14.04
C LEU A 141 11.66 -8.85 -15.02
N ARG A 142 10.45 -9.43 -15.06
CA ARG A 142 9.37 -8.94 -15.92
C ARG A 142 8.94 -7.52 -15.54
N LEU A 143 8.83 -7.25 -14.24
CA LEU A 143 8.55 -5.91 -13.72
C LEU A 143 9.64 -4.91 -14.09
N LYS A 144 10.92 -5.27 -13.95
CA LYS A 144 12.07 -4.46 -14.39
C LYS A 144 12.04 -4.15 -15.88
N GLN A 145 11.69 -5.12 -16.71
CA GLN A 145 11.55 -4.91 -18.16
C GLN A 145 10.42 -3.94 -18.50
N GLN A 146 9.25 -4.10 -17.86
CA GLN A 146 8.12 -3.19 -18.02
C GLN A 146 8.47 -1.76 -17.58
N LEU A 147 9.16 -1.62 -16.44
CA LEU A 147 9.71 -0.36 -15.94
C LEU A 147 10.69 0.29 -16.91
N GLY A 148 11.66 -0.47 -17.42
CA GLY A 148 12.66 0.00 -18.38
C GLY A 148 12.03 0.49 -19.68
N ILE A 149 11.03 -0.22 -20.19
CA ILE A 149 10.24 0.20 -21.35
C ILE A 149 9.48 1.50 -21.03
N ALA A 150 8.73 1.54 -19.92
CA ALA A 150 7.98 2.74 -19.52
C ALA A 150 8.88 3.97 -19.35
N HIS A 151 10.09 3.80 -18.81
CA HIS A 151 11.08 4.87 -18.68
C HIS A 151 11.64 5.32 -20.03
N ALA A 152 11.94 4.38 -20.93
CA ALA A 152 12.44 4.67 -22.28
C ALA A 152 11.43 5.49 -23.11
N PHE A 153 10.13 5.26 -22.92
CA PHE A 153 9.07 5.99 -23.63
C PHE A 153 8.58 7.26 -22.92
N ARG A 154 9.04 7.56 -21.70
CA ARG A 154 8.56 8.70 -20.89
C ARG A 154 8.74 10.06 -21.56
N ASN A 155 9.75 10.21 -22.42
CA ASN A 155 10.05 11.44 -23.17
C ASN A 155 9.77 11.32 -24.68
N HIS A 156 9.07 10.26 -25.11
CA HIS A 156 8.81 10.05 -26.52
C HIS A 156 7.62 10.93 -26.95
N ASN A 157 7.85 11.87 -27.87
CA ASN A 157 6.75 12.56 -28.54
C ASN A 157 6.07 11.57 -29.48
N TYR A 158 4.84 11.19 -29.17
CA TYR A 158 4.01 10.40 -30.08
C TYR A 158 3.52 11.32 -31.20
N SER A 159 3.84 11.02 -32.45
CA SER A 159 3.17 11.64 -33.59
C SER A 159 1.84 10.92 -33.83
N ASN A 160 0.76 11.68 -34.05
CA ASN A 160 -0.50 11.11 -34.52
C ASN A 160 -0.27 10.55 -35.93
N SER A 161 -0.11 9.24 -36.07
CA SER A 161 0.01 8.59 -37.38
C SER A 161 -1.21 7.75 -37.65
N TRP A 162 -2.21 8.37 -38.30
CA TRP A 162 -3.12 7.77 -39.29
C TRP A 162 -3.69 8.94 -40.12
N GLU A 163 -3.01 9.34 -41.20
CA GLU A 163 -3.69 10.06 -42.28
C GLU A 163 -4.45 9.01 -43.09
N ILE A 164 -5.78 9.06 -43.01
CA ILE A 164 -6.64 8.27 -43.89
C ILE A 164 -6.60 8.98 -45.24
N ASP A 165 -5.82 8.44 -46.17
CA ASP A 165 -5.94 8.83 -47.59
C ASP A 165 -7.36 8.51 -48.05
N LYS A 166 -8.16 9.55 -48.24
CA LYS A 166 -9.47 9.44 -48.88
C LYS A 166 -9.24 9.14 -50.36
N ILE A 167 -9.48 7.89 -50.75
CA ILE A 167 -9.72 7.49 -52.14
C ILE A 167 -11.10 7.99 -52.58
#